data_AF-A0A2T5NI91-F1
#
_entry.id   AF-A0A2T5NI91-F1
#
_cell.length_a   1.000
_cell.length_b   1.000
_cell.length_c   1.000
_cell.angle_alpha   90.00
_cell.angle_beta   90.00
_cell.angle_gamma   90.00
#
_symmetry.space_group_name_H-M   'P 1'
#
loop_
_entity.id
_entity.type
_entity.pdbx_description
1 polymer ?
#
loop_
_entity_poly.entity_id
_entity_poly.type
_entity_poly.pdbx_seq_one_letter_code
_entity_poly.pdbx_strand_id
1 'polypeptide(L)'
;MKLSAHDVLLVACLSLPALAQDNAPPAPVQNSLTQLPGQDVWQVSEYDPDEDQLRTFRYVLQNKIQPRLRSTLATGAEQTLSYRYRLSNGPQAAQSINYFHICCVPIQAFIIPEDEEFPKKTGNKEVDEAAMAEWYKRMRAGVKLIVSGGDQYLRTPEAWIPNFKQGEGSASYGWQPYPTGEPYGIPPNTGPADFAILRPELPGVRIATLLGFSGNDQFPGSYAIDTDDPAIKAEIAAIERADGRWLPLLAPVLAVSEPFDAQDFSAQLWTEIESWYRDDDYSLSLLAPAVYGQLKREFNPLRSALAAKQTGAAQAGIARLLTYLAHITAPDSVTPENAGQEQADIPPFATTRAPVADPDSPDAATRGIHRVAAHALVFNLRYLQQRLASR
;
A
#
# COMPACT_ATOMS: atom_id res chain seq x y z
N MET A 1 3.13 18.79 -84.34
CA MET A 1 3.88 20.06 -84.55
C MET A 1 4.03 20.75 -83.20
N LYS A 2 5.27 21.03 -82.77
CA LYS A 2 5.58 21.90 -81.62
C LYS A 2 5.66 23.36 -82.09
N LEU A 3 5.26 24.29 -81.22
CA LEU A 3 5.90 25.56 -80.80
C LEU A 3 4.83 26.37 -80.03
N SER A 4 4.97 26.65 -78.72
CA SER A 4 5.80 27.72 -78.08
C SER A 4 5.13 29.10 -78.23
N ALA A 5 5.02 30.03 -77.28
CA ALA A 5 5.30 30.20 -75.86
C ALA A 5 4.79 31.62 -75.46
N HIS A 6 4.87 31.97 -74.17
CA HIS A 6 4.89 33.32 -73.56
C HIS A 6 3.62 33.85 -72.88
N ASP A 7 3.82 34.03 -71.57
CA ASP A 7 3.07 34.83 -70.61
C ASP A 7 2.91 36.29 -71.04
N VAL A 8 1.74 36.89 -70.82
CA VAL A 8 1.59 38.28 -70.32
C VAL A 8 0.33 38.38 -69.45
N LEU A 9 0.57 38.82 -68.22
CA LEU A 9 -0.35 39.16 -67.14
C LEU A 9 -1.18 40.41 -67.47
N LEU A 10 -2.51 40.44 -67.22
CA LEU A 10 -3.24 41.67 -66.86
C LEU A 10 -4.66 41.39 -66.29
N VAL A 11 -4.68 41.27 -64.96
CA VAL A 11 -5.55 41.96 -63.98
C VAL A 11 -7.03 42.23 -64.33
N ALA A 12 -7.87 41.55 -63.54
CA ALA A 12 -9.15 41.96 -62.92
C ALA A 12 -10.38 42.29 -63.79
N CYS A 13 -11.45 41.50 -63.57
CA CYS A 13 -12.63 41.99 -62.84
C CYS A 13 -13.60 40.84 -62.48
N LEU A 14 -13.60 40.51 -61.17
CA LEU A 14 -14.78 40.38 -60.31
C LEU A 14 -15.94 39.49 -60.78
N SER A 15 -15.99 38.26 -60.25
CA SER A 15 -17.16 37.69 -59.55
C SER A 15 -16.91 36.22 -59.19
N LEU A 16 -16.16 35.99 -58.11
CA LEU A 16 -16.21 34.71 -57.40
C LEU A 16 -17.43 34.75 -56.48
N PRO A 17 -18.30 33.72 -56.47
CA PRO A 17 -19.28 33.58 -55.41
C PRO A 17 -18.50 33.41 -54.12
N ALA A 18 -18.86 34.21 -53.11
CA ALA A 18 -18.41 34.00 -51.74
C ALA A 18 -18.81 32.57 -51.35
N LEU A 19 -17.85 31.64 -51.41
CA LEU A 19 -17.91 30.43 -50.61
C LEU A 19 -17.89 30.93 -49.17
N ALA A 20 -19.06 30.90 -48.54
CA ALA A 20 -19.15 30.93 -47.11
C ALA A 20 -18.21 29.82 -46.61
N GLN A 21 -17.04 30.22 -46.13
CA GLN A 21 -16.30 29.38 -45.20
C GLN A 21 -17.28 29.16 -44.06
N ASP A 22 -17.70 27.90 -43.89
CA ASP A 22 -18.21 27.42 -42.61
C ASP A 22 -17.12 27.75 -41.58
N ASN A 23 -17.23 28.94 -40.99
CA ASN A 23 -16.62 29.25 -39.71
C ASN A 23 -17.45 28.50 -38.66
N ALA A 24 -17.44 27.17 -38.76
CA ALA A 24 -17.68 26.36 -37.59
C ALA A 24 -16.65 26.84 -36.56
N PRO A 25 -17.07 27.24 -35.35
CA PRO A 25 -16.11 27.53 -34.30
C PRO A 25 -15.15 26.35 -34.20
N PRO A 26 -13.83 26.58 -34.00
CA PRO A 26 -12.89 25.49 -33.81
C PRO A 26 -13.49 24.55 -32.76
N ALA A 27 -13.52 23.25 -33.07
CA ALA A 27 -14.04 22.25 -32.15
C ALA A 27 -13.39 22.51 -30.77
N PRO A 28 -14.17 22.49 -29.68
CA PRO A 28 -13.62 22.75 -28.35
C PRO A 28 -12.37 21.89 -28.17
N VAL A 29 -11.26 22.51 -27.80
CA VAL A 29 -9.98 21.81 -27.60
C VAL A 29 -10.23 20.76 -26.52
N GLN A 30 -10.36 19.52 -26.94
CA GLN A 30 -10.81 18.44 -26.08
C GLN A 30 -9.62 17.95 -25.27
N ASN A 31 -9.82 17.84 -23.94
CA ASN A 31 -8.83 17.23 -23.07
C ASN A 31 -8.49 15.83 -23.60
N SER A 32 -7.22 15.45 -23.55
CA SER A 32 -6.77 14.16 -24.09
C SER A 32 -5.63 13.55 -23.29
N LEU A 33 -5.61 12.22 -23.29
CA LEU A 33 -4.51 11.39 -22.79
C LEU A 33 -3.98 10.55 -23.95
N THR A 34 -2.67 10.55 -24.19
CA THR A 34 -2.08 9.79 -25.31
C THR A 34 -0.71 9.26 -24.94
N GLN A 35 -0.47 7.97 -25.20
CA GLN A 35 0.87 7.39 -25.06
C GLN A 35 1.79 7.91 -26.18
N LEU A 36 2.95 8.45 -25.81
CA LEU A 36 3.91 8.95 -26.79
C LEU A 36 4.55 7.77 -27.55
N PRO A 37 4.55 7.79 -28.91
CA PRO A 37 5.10 6.69 -29.69
C PRO A 37 6.57 6.41 -29.36
N GLY A 38 6.89 5.14 -29.10
CA GLY A 38 8.26 4.69 -28.79
C GLY A 38 8.78 5.15 -27.43
N GLN A 39 7.94 5.77 -26.60
CA GLN A 39 8.27 6.17 -25.24
C GLN A 39 7.30 5.58 -24.24
N ASP A 40 7.81 5.39 -23.04
CA ASP A 40 7.07 4.87 -21.91
C ASP A 40 6.45 6.00 -21.07
N VAL A 41 5.89 6.96 -21.80
CA VAL A 41 5.41 8.24 -21.29
C VAL A 41 4.03 8.52 -21.87
N TRP A 42 3.10 8.89 -21.01
CA TRP A 42 1.79 9.41 -21.39
C TRP A 42 1.84 10.93 -21.40
N GLN A 43 1.26 11.55 -22.42
CA GLN A 43 1.07 12.99 -22.50
C GLN A 43 -0.39 13.31 -22.20
N VAL A 44 -0.60 14.24 -21.28
CA VAL A 44 -1.92 14.76 -20.93
C VAL A 44 -2.01 16.18 -21.45
N SER A 45 -3.04 16.46 -22.23
CA SER A 45 -3.32 17.80 -22.74
C SER A 45 -4.66 18.24 -22.19
N GLU A 46 -4.66 19.28 -21.36
CA GLU A 46 -5.83 19.83 -20.68
C GLU A 46 -6.02 21.29 -21.07
N TYR A 47 -7.23 21.66 -21.47
CA TYR A 47 -7.58 23.03 -21.77
C TYR A 47 -7.95 23.77 -20.49
N ASP A 48 -7.20 24.82 -20.18
CA ASP A 48 -7.50 25.75 -19.10
C ASP A 48 -8.47 26.83 -19.61
N PRO A 49 -9.74 26.85 -19.14
CA PRO A 49 -10.73 27.84 -19.57
C PRO A 49 -10.48 29.24 -19.00
N ASP A 50 -9.75 29.36 -17.89
CA ASP A 50 -9.44 30.64 -17.23
C ASP A 50 -8.28 31.34 -17.96
N GLU A 51 -7.33 30.58 -18.51
CA GLU A 51 -6.18 31.09 -19.25
C GLU A 51 -6.28 30.99 -20.78
N ASP A 52 -7.37 30.38 -21.30
CA ASP A 52 -7.59 30.08 -22.74
C ASP A 52 -6.36 29.39 -23.38
N GLN A 53 -5.78 28.42 -22.66
CA GLN A 53 -4.52 27.78 -23.03
C GLN A 53 -4.56 26.27 -22.83
N LEU A 54 -3.90 25.55 -23.74
CA LEU A 54 -3.67 24.12 -23.61
C LEU A 54 -2.43 23.86 -22.75
N ARG A 55 -2.64 23.33 -21.55
CA ARG A 55 -1.56 22.85 -20.68
C ARG A 55 -1.21 21.42 -21.06
N THR A 56 0.08 21.11 -21.10
CA THR A 56 0.57 19.77 -21.43
C THR A 56 1.46 19.24 -20.33
N PHE A 57 1.14 18.05 -19.84
CA PHE A 57 1.87 17.36 -18.78
C PHE A 57 2.36 16.01 -19.29
N ARG A 58 3.44 15.50 -18.68
CA ARG A 58 3.98 14.17 -18.97
C ARG A 58 3.85 13.29 -17.75
N TYR A 59 3.35 12.10 -17.97
CA TYR A 59 3.13 11.11 -16.94
C TYR A 59 3.97 9.87 -17.26
N VAL A 60 4.87 9.51 -16.35
CA VAL A 60 5.81 8.40 -16.53
C VAL A 60 5.59 7.40 -15.41
N LEU A 61 4.82 6.35 -15.70
CA LEU A 61 4.73 5.16 -14.87
C LEU A 61 4.83 3.91 -15.74
N GLN A 62 5.99 3.27 -15.66
CA GLN A 62 6.28 1.95 -16.19
C GLN A 62 7.31 1.26 -15.29
N ASN A 63 6.91 0.85 -14.10
CA ASN A 63 7.69 0.00 -13.22
C ASN A 63 8.06 -1.30 -13.95
N LYS A 64 9.30 -1.41 -14.38
CA LYS A 64 9.88 -2.63 -14.97
C LYS A 64 10.65 -3.43 -13.92
N ILE A 65 10.31 -3.25 -12.65
CA ILE A 65 10.78 -4.09 -11.55
C ILE A 65 9.93 -5.36 -11.44
N GLN A 66 10.53 -6.41 -10.88
CA GLN A 66 9.85 -7.66 -10.56
C GLN A 66 10.10 -8.02 -9.11
N PRO A 67 9.50 -7.27 -8.16
CA PRO A 67 9.81 -7.47 -6.77
C PRO A 67 9.26 -8.80 -6.26
N ARG A 68 10.02 -9.43 -5.38
CA ARG A 68 9.61 -10.60 -4.61
C ARG A 68 9.89 -10.30 -3.15
N LEU A 69 8.85 -10.37 -2.34
CA LEU A 69 8.92 -10.02 -0.93
C LEU A 69 8.55 -11.21 -0.07
N ARG A 70 9.25 -11.40 1.04
CA ARG A 70 8.84 -12.32 2.10
C ARG A 70 8.78 -11.56 3.41
N SER A 71 7.65 -11.64 4.11
CA SER A 71 7.50 -11.05 5.44
C SER A 71 7.61 -12.12 6.52
N THR A 72 8.36 -11.84 7.57
CA THR A 72 8.50 -12.73 8.73
C THR A 72 8.43 -11.93 10.02
N LEU A 73 7.94 -12.56 11.06
CA LEU A 73 7.75 -12.03 12.38
C LEU A 73 8.57 -12.87 13.35
N ALA A 74 9.53 -12.25 14.01
CA ALA A 74 10.30 -12.87 15.06
C ALA A 74 10.04 -12.15 16.39
N THR A 75 9.91 -12.91 17.47
CA THR A 75 9.86 -12.34 18.82
C THR A 75 11.29 -12.04 19.27
N GLY A 76 11.58 -10.77 19.53
CA GLY A 76 12.84 -10.31 20.09
C GLY A 76 12.85 -10.34 21.62
N ALA A 77 13.88 -9.73 22.21
CA ALA A 77 13.93 -9.48 23.65
C ALA A 77 12.81 -8.51 24.08
N GLU A 78 12.38 -8.60 25.35
CA GLU A 78 11.47 -7.63 25.97
C GLU A 78 10.11 -7.43 25.25
N GLN A 79 9.55 -8.51 24.68
CA GLN A 79 8.27 -8.49 23.94
C GLN A 79 8.27 -7.61 22.66
N THR A 80 9.44 -7.14 22.20
CA THR A 80 9.53 -6.45 20.91
C THR A 80 9.37 -7.45 19.77
N LEU A 81 8.48 -7.18 18.81
CA LEU A 81 8.36 -7.97 17.59
C LEU A 81 9.21 -7.37 16.46
N SER A 82 9.87 -8.23 15.70
CA SER A 82 10.69 -7.88 14.54
C SER A 82 9.98 -8.32 13.27
N TYR A 83 9.40 -7.35 12.57
CA TYR A 83 8.77 -7.49 11.26
C TYR A 83 9.84 -7.37 10.18
N ARG A 84 10.34 -8.50 9.68
CA ARG A 84 11.43 -8.54 8.69
C ARG A 84 10.88 -8.74 7.29
N TYR A 85 11.46 -8.00 6.35
CA TYR A 85 11.08 -7.93 4.95
C TYR A 85 12.29 -8.28 4.11
N ARG A 86 12.26 -9.47 3.50
CA ARG A 86 13.31 -9.92 2.59
C ARG A 86 12.86 -9.61 1.16
N LEU A 87 13.46 -8.60 0.56
CA LEU A 87 13.07 -8.06 -0.75
C LEU A 87 14.13 -8.36 -1.80
N SER A 88 13.71 -8.87 -2.95
CA SER A 88 14.59 -9.09 -4.12
C SER A 88 13.93 -8.62 -5.40
N ASN A 89 14.72 -8.52 -6.47
CA ASN A 89 14.27 -8.11 -7.79
C ASN A 89 14.54 -9.23 -8.80
N GLY A 90 13.50 -9.65 -9.51
CA GLY A 90 13.52 -10.82 -10.39
C GLY A 90 14.46 -10.67 -11.59
N PRO A 91 14.80 -11.79 -12.26
CA PRO A 91 15.75 -11.81 -13.37
C PRO A 91 15.24 -11.16 -14.66
N GLN A 92 13.92 -10.97 -14.80
CA GLN A 92 13.31 -10.31 -15.95
C GLN A 92 13.04 -8.82 -15.68
N ALA A 93 13.46 -8.28 -14.54
CA ALA A 93 13.38 -6.85 -14.27
C ALA A 93 14.36 -6.06 -15.15
N ALA A 94 13.96 -4.87 -15.60
CA ALA A 94 14.79 -3.94 -16.35
C ALA A 94 15.20 -2.70 -15.56
N GLN A 95 14.71 -2.57 -14.31
CA GLN A 95 15.00 -1.46 -13.40
C GLN A 95 15.43 -2.00 -12.05
N SER A 96 16.26 -1.24 -11.33
CA SER A 96 16.51 -1.47 -9.89
C SER A 96 15.28 -1.05 -9.08
N ILE A 97 15.01 -1.77 -7.99
CA ILE A 97 14.09 -1.26 -6.95
C ILE A 97 14.84 -0.19 -6.17
N ASN A 98 14.30 1.00 -6.09
CA ASN A 98 14.93 2.14 -5.41
C ASN A 98 13.98 2.90 -4.49
N TYR A 99 12.77 2.40 -4.32
CA TYR A 99 11.88 2.84 -3.27
C TYR A 99 11.08 1.66 -2.74
N PHE A 100 11.08 1.49 -1.42
CA PHE A 100 10.26 0.51 -0.71
C PHE A 100 9.51 1.24 0.39
N HIS A 101 8.18 1.24 0.34
CA HIS A 101 7.36 2.04 1.23
C HIS A 101 6.15 1.27 1.73
N ILE A 102 5.84 1.42 3.01
CA ILE A 102 4.72 0.82 3.72
C ILE A 102 3.93 1.97 4.33
N CYS A 103 2.73 2.23 3.81
CA CYS A 103 1.88 3.30 4.30
C CYS A 103 0.84 2.82 5.33
N CYS A 104 0.14 3.79 5.90
CA CYS A 104 -1.09 3.61 6.65
C CYS A 104 -0.95 2.67 7.87
N VAL A 105 0.25 2.56 8.45
CA VAL A 105 0.43 1.85 9.71
C VAL A 105 -0.12 2.73 10.82
N PRO A 106 -1.18 2.32 11.55
CA PRO A 106 -1.78 3.18 12.56
C PRO A 106 -0.74 3.55 13.61
N ILE A 107 -0.63 4.83 13.95
CA ILE A 107 0.35 5.24 14.96
C ILE A 107 -0.25 4.97 16.33
N GLN A 108 -0.05 3.76 16.84
CA GLN A 108 -0.60 3.37 18.15
C GLN A 108 0.39 3.56 19.29
N ALA A 109 1.69 3.70 18.98
CA ALA A 109 2.72 4.16 19.91
C ALA A 109 3.70 5.06 19.14
N PHE A 110 3.95 6.27 19.64
CA PHE A 110 5.09 7.05 19.18
C PHE A 110 6.31 6.71 20.03
N ILE A 111 7.46 6.85 19.39
CA ILE A 111 8.77 6.97 19.98
C ILE A 111 8.71 8.19 20.90
N ILE A 112 8.71 7.91 22.19
CA ILE A 112 8.95 8.93 23.19
C ILE A 112 10.43 8.81 23.58
N PRO A 113 11.21 9.90 23.57
CA PRO A 113 12.54 9.85 24.19
C PRO A 113 12.42 9.39 25.65
N GLU A 114 13.41 8.66 26.17
CA GLU A 114 13.32 8.00 27.50
C GLU A 114 12.89 8.92 28.67
N ASP A 115 12.95 10.24 28.48
CA ASP A 115 12.60 11.29 29.44
C ASP A 115 11.16 11.83 29.34
N GLU A 116 10.38 11.44 28.33
CA GLU A 116 8.95 11.77 28.25
C GLU A 116 8.11 10.50 28.51
N GLU A 117 6.94 10.63 29.17
CA GLU A 117 6.17 9.46 29.58
C GLU A 117 5.00 9.24 28.61
N PHE A 118 4.94 8.07 27.94
CA PHE A 118 3.82 7.74 27.05
C PHE A 118 2.59 7.47 27.92
N PRO A 119 1.43 8.07 27.60
CA PRO A 119 0.23 7.79 28.35
C PRO A 119 -0.13 6.31 28.18
N LYS A 120 0.09 5.51 29.24
CA LYS A 120 -0.29 4.10 29.26
C LYS A 120 -1.80 4.01 29.14
N LYS A 121 -2.30 3.18 28.21
CA LYS A 121 -3.75 2.95 28.05
C LYS A 121 -4.31 2.38 29.35
N THR A 122 -5.26 3.09 29.94
CA THR A 122 -5.91 2.71 31.21
C THR A 122 -7.18 1.89 31.01
N GLY A 123 -7.70 1.85 29.76
CA GLY A 123 -8.98 1.23 29.44
C GLY A 123 -10.17 2.15 29.70
N ASN A 124 -9.93 3.39 30.15
CA ASN A 124 -10.94 4.43 30.28
C ASN A 124 -10.78 5.43 29.14
N LYS A 125 -11.76 5.44 28.21
CA LYS A 125 -11.73 6.23 26.99
C LYS A 125 -11.53 7.74 27.23
N GLU A 126 -12.22 8.34 28.20
CA GLU A 126 -12.12 9.79 28.45
C GLU A 126 -10.76 10.18 29.03
N VAL A 127 -10.21 9.33 29.91
CA VAL A 127 -8.88 9.53 30.50
C VAL A 127 -7.79 9.33 29.46
N ASP A 128 -7.92 8.29 28.64
CA ASP A 128 -6.98 7.96 27.57
C ASP A 128 -7.00 9.05 26.48
N GLU A 129 -8.18 9.57 26.12
CA GLU A 129 -8.32 10.68 25.15
C GLU A 129 -7.71 11.99 25.67
N ALA A 130 -7.93 12.34 26.95
CA ALA A 130 -7.38 13.54 27.55
C ALA A 130 -5.84 13.47 27.68
N ALA A 131 -5.32 12.32 28.12
CA ALA A 131 -3.88 12.10 28.23
C ALA A 131 -3.20 12.13 26.85
N MET A 132 -3.86 11.57 25.84
CA MET A 132 -3.39 11.61 24.46
C MET A 132 -3.41 13.03 23.88
N ALA A 133 -4.43 13.84 24.19
CA ALA A 133 -4.53 15.22 23.72
C ALA A 133 -3.42 16.13 24.28
N GLU A 134 -3.09 16.00 25.56
CA GLU A 134 -1.99 16.75 26.18
C GLU A 134 -0.61 16.28 25.70
N TRP A 135 -0.46 14.98 25.46
CA TRP A 135 0.73 14.43 24.84
C TRP A 135 0.93 14.95 23.40
N TYR A 136 -0.14 15.00 22.59
CA TYR A 136 -0.07 15.55 21.23
C TYR A 136 0.41 17.00 21.18
N LYS A 137 0.05 17.82 22.16
CA LYS A 137 0.51 19.22 22.26
C LYS A 137 2.02 19.30 22.47
N ARG A 138 2.60 18.42 23.29
CA ARG A 138 4.03 18.36 23.57
C ARG A 138 4.82 17.78 22.38
N MET A 139 4.34 16.68 21.80
CA MET A 139 4.97 16.04 20.64
C MET A 139 5.13 16.97 19.44
N ARG A 140 4.12 17.82 19.14
CA ARG A 140 4.19 18.78 18.02
C ARG A 140 5.35 19.78 18.13
N ALA A 141 5.86 20.03 19.33
CA ALA A 141 7.05 20.86 19.53
C ALA A 141 8.37 20.11 19.23
N GLY A 142 8.37 18.76 19.16
CA GLY A 142 9.55 17.88 19.08
C GLY A 142 9.77 17.16 17.74
N VAL A 143 9.06 17.52 16.66
CA VAL A 143 9.03 16.81 15.35
C VAL A 143 10.42 16.55 14.72
N LYS A 144 11.44 17.35 15.03
CA LYS A 144 12.83 17.15 14.54
C LYS A 144 13.52 15.90 15.11
N LEU A 145 13.11 15.43 16.29
CA LEU A 145 13.64 14.25 16.99
C LEU A 145 13.15 12.93 16.38
N ILE A 146 12.00 12.98 15.69
CA ILE A 146 11.29 11.82 15.13
C ILE A 146 12.05 11.23 13.92
N VAL A 147 12.72 12.08 13.13
CA VAL A 147 13.54 11.64 11.99
C VAL A 147 14.77 10.85 12.46
N SER A 148 15.44 11.31 13.52
CA SER A 148 16.55 10.57 14.15
C SER A 148 16.12 9.31 14.90
N GLY A 149 14.88 9.28 15.41
CA GLY A 149 14.32 8.10 16.09
C GLY A 149 13.99 6.96 15.14
N GLY A 150 13.71 7.23 13.85
CA GLY A 150 13.41 6.21 12.85
C GLY A 150 14.49 5.14 12.71
N ASP A 151 15.77 5.52 12.84
CA ASP A 151 16.93 4.62 12.77
C ASP A 151 16.92 3.53 13.86
N GLN A 152 16.29 3.80 15.02
CA GLN A 152 16.20 2.84 16.12
C GLN A 152 15.21 1.70 15.83
N TYR A 153 14.13 1.99 15.10
CA TYR A 153 13.04 1.05 14.87
C TYR A 153 13.08 0.45 13.46
N LEU A 154 13.82 1.06 12.54
CA LEU A 154 13.96 0.63 11.17
C LEU A 154 15.34 0.03 10.95
N ARG A 155 15.40 -1.30 10.84
CA ARG A 155 16.62 -1.94 10.38
C ARG A 155 16.70 -1.78 8.87
N THR A 156 17.83 -1.27 8.45
CA THR A 156 18.06 -0.88 7.06
C THR A 156 19.37 -1.52 6.58
N PRO A 157 19.41 -2.10 5.36
CA PRO A 157 20.66 -2.53 4.74
C PRO A 157 21.64 -1.35 4.58
N GLU A 158 22.95 -1.62 4.60
CA GLU A 158 24.00 -0.59 4.55
C GLU A 158 23.87 0.38 3.37
N ALA A 159 23.44 -0.10 2.20
CA ALA A 159 23.27 0.73 1.00
C ALA A 159 21.96 1.55 0.97
N TRP A 160 21.17 1.52 2.04
CA TRP A 160 19.85 2.15 2.13
C TRP A 160 19.74 3.07 3.35
N ILE A 161 18.84 4.05 3.27
CA ILE A 161 18.42 4.91 4.37
C ILE A 161 16.94 4.72 4.66
N PRO A 162 16.55 4.69 5.95
CA PRO A 162 15.15 4.72 6.32
C PRO A 162 14.56 6.11 6.10
N ASN A 163 13.25 6.14 5.85
CA ASN A 163 12.42 7.32 5.82
C ASN A 163 11.19 7.03 6.69
N PHE A 164 10.80 8.02 7.48
CA PHE A 164 9.60 7.94 8.30
C PHE A 164 8.80 9.22 8.13
N LYS A 165 7.56 9.07 7.69
CA LYS A 165 6.60 10.16 7.55
C LYS A 165 5.36 9.86 8.39
N GLN A 166 4.80 10.90 9.00
CA GLN A 166 3.56 10.80 9.77
C GLN A 166 2.53 11.80 9.27
N GLY A 167 1.29 11.36 9.23
CA GLY A 167 0.15 12.19 8.82
C GLY A 167 -1.17 11.49 9.14
N GLU A 168 -2.20 12.27 9.47
CA GLU A 168 -3.58 11.80 9.58
C GLU A 168 -3.77 10.53 10.45
N GLY A 169 -3.06 10.42 11.57
CA GLY A 169 -3.17 9.28 12.49
C GLY A 169 -2.45 8.00 12.02
N SER A 170 -1.69 8.06 10.93
CA SER A 170 -0.93 6.95 10.38
C SER A 170 0.54 7.30 10.13
N ALA A 171 1.38 6.28 10.24
CA ALA A 171 2.79 6.30 9.89
C ALA A 171 2.99 5.63 8.53
N SER A 172 3.97 6.19 7.84
CA SER A 172 4.54 5.69 6.60
C SER A 172 6.00 5.38 6.86
N TYR A 173 6.38 4.11 6.67
CA TYR A 173 7.75 3.63 6.76
C TYR A 173 8.29 3.46 5.35
N GLY A 174 9.44 4.03 5.05
CA GLY A 174 10.06 3.95 3.75
C GLY A 174 11.54 3.62 3.86
N TRP A 175 12.08 3.14 2.76
CA TRP A 175 13.50 3.00 2.54
C TRP A 175 13.83 3.48 1.13
N GLN A 176 14.96 4.16 1.01
CA GLN A 176 15.52 4.60 -0.27
C GLN A 176 17.03 4.33 -0.27
N PRO A 177 17.65 3.99 -1.40
CA PRO A 177 19.08 3.78 -1.46
C PRO A 177 19.83 5.08 -1.18
N TYR A 178 21.03 4.97 -0.59
CA TYR A 178 21.93 6.11 -0.47
C TYR A 178 22.26 6.66 -1.87
N PRO A 179 22.22 7.99 -2.09
CA PRO A 179 22.57 8.58 -3.39
C PRO A 179 23.97 8.20 -3.90
N THR A 180 24.88 7.87 -2.99
CA THR A 180 26.26 7.43 -3.28
C THR A 180 26.47 5.93 -3.05
N GLY A 181 25.42 5.18 -2.73
CA GLY A 181 25.49 3.74 -2.48
C GLY A 181 25.59 2.96 -3.78
N GLU A 182 26.55 2.04 -3.85
CA GLU A 182 26.74 1.15 -5.00
C GLU A 182 26.44 -0.32 -4.60
N PRO A 183 25.51 -1.01 -5.27
CA PRO A 183 24.64 -0.50 -6.33
C PRO A 183 23.53 0.41 -5.79
N TYR A 184 23.08 1.37 -6.60
CA TYR A 184 21.92 2.20 -6.26
C TYR A 184 20.63 1.36 -6.33
N GLY A 185 20.09 1.01 -5.17
CA GLY A 185 18.88 0.20 -5.04
C GLY A 185 19.16 -1.31 -5.03
N ILE A 186 18.15 -2.12 -5.39
CA ILE A 186 18.26 -3.58 -5.58
C ILE A 186 18.19 -3.85 -7.10
N PRO A 187 19.33 -4.10 -7.76
CA PRO A 187 19.35 -4.39 -9.19
C PRO A 187 18.64 -5.70 -9.55
N PRO A 188 18.29 -5.89 -10.83
CA PRO A 188 17.77 -7.17 -11.31
C PRO A 188 18.72 -8.33 -10.98
N ASN A 189 18.15 -9.47 -10.57
CA ASN A 189 18.89 -10.71 -10.33
C ASN A 189 19.99 -10.63 -9.25
N THR A 190 19.88 -9.71 -8.29
CA THR A 190 20.79 -9.65 -7.13
C THR A 190 20.22 -10.37 -5.92
N GLY A 191 21.10 -10.65 -4.94
CA GLY A 191 20.70 -11.16 -3.65
C GLY A 191 19.66 -10.25 -2.96
N PRO A 192 18.82 -10.81 -2.09
CA PRO A 192 17.80 -10.05 -1.38
C PRO A 192 18.42 -9.09 -0.37
N ALA A 193 17.75 -7.97 -0.16
CA ALA A 193 18.02 -7.04 0.92
C ALA A 193 17.02 -7.24 2.06
N ASP A 194 17.51 -7.14 3.30
CA ASP A 194 16.71 -7.36 4.50
C ASP A 194 16.40 -6.03 5.19
N PHE A 195 15.11 -5.70 5.25
CA PHE A 195 14.60 -4.54 5.99
C PHE A 195 13.84 -5.04 7.21
N ALA A 196 13.69 -4.22 8.25
CA ALA A 196 12.79 -4.57 9.34
C ALA A 196 12.15 -3.36 10.03
N ILE A 197 10.96 -3.59 10.56
CA ILE A 197 10.34 -2.72 11.57
C ILE A 197 10.37 -3.45 12.92
N LEU A 198 10.89 -2.79 13.96
CA LEU A 198 10.97 -3.31 15.32
C LEU A 198 9.91 -2.62 16.16
N ARG A 199 8.87 -3.35 16.57
CA ARG A 199 7.68 -2.74 17.18
C ARG A 199 6.96 -3.75 18.09
N PRO A 200 6.37 -3.30 19.22
CA PRO A 200 5.66 -4.20 20.13
C PRO A 200 4.24 -4.54 19.67
N GLU A 201 3.66 -3.78 18.73
CA GLU A 201 2.32 -4.04 18.22
C GLU A 201 2.25 -5.40 17.51
N LEU A 202 1.11 -6.07 17.62
CA LEU A 202 0.80 -7.35 16.98
C LEU A 202 0.48 -7.16 15.48
N PRO A 203 0.62 -8.23 14.67
CA PRO A 203 0.59 -8.11 13.23
C PRO A 203 -0.80 -7.72 12.70
N GLY A 204 -0.85 -6.79 11.76
CA GLY A 204 -1.93 -6.61 10.78
C GLY A 204 -1.38 -6.76 9.36
N VAL A 205 -2.16 -6.35 8.36
CA VAL A 205 -1.73 -6.41 6.95
C VAL A 205 -1.70 -5.02 6.35
N ARG A 206 -0.57 -4.65 5.76
CA ARG A 206 -0.45 -3.43 4.96
C ARG A 206 0.04 -3.76 3.57
N ILE A 207 -0.19 -2.83 2.66
CA ILE A 207 0.25 -2.93 1.28
C ILE A 207 1.50 -2.07 1.14
N ALA A 208 2.60 -2.71 0.77
CA ALA A 208 3.80 -2.01 0.37
C ALA A 208 3.71 -1.54 -1.08
N THR A 209 4.21 -0.33 -1.32
CA THR A 209 4.45 0.22 -2.65
C THR A 209 5.93 0.16 -2.95
N LEU A 210 6.27 -0.39 -4.11
CA LEU A 210 7.64 -0.47 -4.61
C LEU A 210 7.74 0.27 -5.94
N LEU A 211 8.83 1.00 -6.11
CA LEU A 211 9.12 1.71 -7.36
C LEU A 211 10.53 1.36 -7.85
N GLY A 212 10.66 1.34 -9.18
CA GLY A 212 11.95 1.40 -9.86
C GLY A 212 12.02 2.60 -10.78
N PHE A 213 13.19 3.21 -10.88
CA PHE A 213 13.41 4.36 -11.76
C PHE A 213 14.23 3.90 -12.97
N SER A 214 13.86 4.38 -14.16
CA SER A 214 14.62 4.17 -15.41
C SER A 214 15.90 5.02 -15.48
N GLY A 215 16.09 5.99 -14.58
CA GLY A 215 17.26 6.84 -14.46
C GLY A 215 17.24 7.68 -13.18
N ASN A 216 18.39 8.24 -12.78
CA ASN A 216 18.53 9.09 -11.58
C ASN A 216 17.79 10.44 -11.69
N ASP A 217 17.37 10.81 -12.90
CA ASP A 217 16.65 12.04 -13.26
C ASP A 217 15.14 11.83 -13.45
N GLN A 218 14.65 10.58 -13.31
CA GLN A 218 13.27 10.21 -13.56
C GLN A 218 12.58 9.76 -12.27
N PHE A 219 11.98 10.70 -11.56
CA PHE A 219 11.08 10.39 -10.45
C PHE A 219 9.73 9.87 -10.99
N PRO A 220 9.20 8.74 -10.50
CA PRO A 220 7.85 8.28 -10.82
C PRO A 220 6.85 9.29 -10.30
N GLY A 221 5.88 9.65 -11.14
CA GLY A 221 4.95 10.72 -10.82
C GLY A 221 5.57 12.12 -10.83
N SER A 222 6.62 12.37 -11.63
CA SER A 222 7.30 13.68 -11.70
C SER A 222 6.41 14.87 -12.12
N TYR A 223 5.13 14.64 -12.45
CA TYR A 223 4.10 15.64 -12.32
C TYR A 223 2.86 14.96 -11.70
N ALA A 224 2.53 15.31 -10.45
CA ALA A 224 1.18 15.08 -9.95
C ALA A 224 0.25 15.89 -10.85
N ILE A 225 -0.48 15.21 -11.73
CA ILE A 225 -1.39 15.88 -12.66
C ILE A 225 -2.60 16.28 -11.84
N ASP A 226 -2.69 17.58 -11.53
CA ASP A 226 -3.88 18.19 -10.96
C ASP A 226 -4.80 18.60 -12.11
N THR A 227 -5.42 17.61 -12.76
CA THR A 227 -6.43 17.82 -13.81
C THR A 227 -7.81 17.72 -13.20
N ASP A 228 -8.72 18.63 -13.54
CA ASP A 228 -10.10 18.60 -13.05
C ASP A 228 -11.04 17.73 -13.89
N ASP A 229 -10.55 17.20 -15.00
CA ASP A 229 -11.29 16.28 -15.86
C ASP A 229 -11.48 14.89 -15.19
N PRO A 230 -12.73 14.49 -14.84
CA PRO A 230 -12.99 13.21 -14.19
C PRO A 230 -12.62 11.99 -15.04
N ALA A 231 -12.70 12.09 -16.37
CA ALA A 231 -12.38 10.98 -17.26
C ALA A 231 -10.86 10.74 -17.31
N ILE A 232 -10.07 11.82 -17.40
CA ILE A 232 -8.60 11.73 -17.36
C ILE A 232 -8.13 11.30 -15.97
N LYS A 233 -8.73 11.83 -14.88
CA LYS A 233 -8.46 11.35 -13.51
C LYS A 233 -8.68 9.85 -13.38
N ALA A 234 -9.79 9.33 -13.92
CA ALA A 234 -10.08 7.90 -13.89
C ALA A 234 -9.07 7.06 -14.70
N GLU A 235 -8.64 7.55 -15.85
CA GLU A 235 -7.66 6.88 -16.71
C GLU A 235 -6.25 6.88 -16.08
N ILE A 236 -5.81 8.00 -15.50
CA ILE A 236 -4.56 8.08 -14.72
C ILE A 236 -4.61 7.09 -13.55
N ALA A 237 -5.70 7.05 -12.78
CA ALA A 237 -5.85 6.09 -11.69
C ALA A 237 -5.83 4.63 -12.17
N ALA A 238 -6.34 4.35 -13.38
CA ALA A 238 -6.25 3.03 -13.99
C ALA A 238 -4.82 2.68 -14.42
N ILE A 239 -4.07 3.64 -14.97
CA ILE A 239 -2.64 3.48 -15.32
C ILE A 239 -1.81 3.26 -14.05
N GLU A 240 -2.02 4.05 -13.00
CA GLU A 240 -1.41 3.86 -11.68
C GLU A 240 -1.65 2.48 -11.14
N ARG A 241 -2.91 2.01 -11.24
CA ARG A 241 -3.32 0.66 -10.83
C ARG A 241 -2.73 -0.44 -11.72
N ALA A 242 -2.45 -0.17 -12.99
CA ALA A 242 -1.80 -1.15 -13.86
C ALA A 242 -0.28 -1.22 -13.60
N ASP A 243 0.34 -0.11 -13.23
CA ASP A 243 1.78 0.01 -13.11
C ASP A 243 2.33 -0.22 -11.71
N GLY A 244 1.53 0.02 -10.67
CA GLY A 244 2.01 -0.16 -9.31
C GLY A 244 2.39 -1.59 -8.99
N ARG A 245 3.29 -1.72 -8.02
CA ARG A 245 3.82 -2.99 -7.53
C ARG A 245 3.46 -3.09 -6.05
N TRP A 246 2.23 -3.50 -5.80
CA TRP A 246 1.67 -3.64 -4.46
C TRP A 246 1.95 -5.02 -3.90
N LEU A 247 2.58 -5.06 -2.73
CA LEU A 247 2.86 -6.30 -2.02
C LEU A 247 2.21 -6.27 -0.64
N PRO A 248 1.24 -7.15 -0.34
CA PRO A 248 0.75 -7.29 1.02
C PRO A 248 1.85 -7.84 1.91
N LEU A 249 1.92 -7.36 3.14
CA LEU A 249 2.89 -7.80 4.13
C LEU A 249 2.35 -7.69 5.56
N LEU A 250 2.98 -8.45 6.48
CA LEU A 250 2.74 -8.30 7.91
C LEU A 250 3.33 -6.99 8.41
N ALA A 251 2.54 -6.16 9.10
CA ALA A 251 2.98 -4.88 9.67
C ALA A 251 2.54 -4.74 11.15
N PRO A 252 3.24 -3.93 11.97
CA PRO A 252 2.87 -3.69 13.37
C PRO A 252 1.64 -2.79 13.46
N VAL A 253 0.47 -3.36 13.76
CA VAL A 253 -0.80 -2.61 13.64
C VAL A 253 -1.60 -2.61 14.93
N LEU A 254 -1.69 -3.74 15.62
CA LEU A 254 -2.61 -3.92 16.74
C LEU A 254 -1.89 -3.70 18.07
N ALA A 255 -2.14 -2.58 18.74
CA ALA A 255 -1.58 -2.33 20.05
C ALA A 255 -2.18 -3.25 21.10
N VAL A 256 -1.31 -3.70 22.00
CA VAL A 256 -1.68 -4.50 23.17
C VAL A 256 -1.76 -3.56 24.36
N SER A 257 -2.94 -3.47 24.97
CA SER A 257 -3.11 -2.74 26.23
C SER A 257 -2.40 -3.45 27.38
N GLU A 258 -1.93 -2.66 28.35
CA GLU A 258 -1.44 -3.16 29.63
C GLU A 258 -2.25 -2.50 30.76
N PRO A 259 -3.07 -3.27 31.51
CA PRO A 259 -3.28 -4.71 31.39
C PRO A 259 -4.03 -5.10 30.11
N PHE A 260 -3.78 -6.31 29.62
CA PHE A 260 -4.43 -6.83 28.41
C PHE A 260 -5.95 -6.72 28.51
N ASP A 261 -6.64 -6.33 27.44
CA ASP A 261 -8.09 -6.40 27.37
C ASP A 261 -8.49 -7.23 26.15
N ALA A 262 -9.03 -8.42 26.41
CA ALA A 262 -9.45 -9.34 25.38
C ALA A 262 -10.61 -8.80 24.54
N GLN A 263 -11.53 -8.04 25.17
CA GLN A 263 -12.66 -7.44 24.47
C GLN A 263 -12.18 -6.32 23.54
N ASP A 264 -11.36 -5.40 24.06
CA ASP A 264 -10.80 -4.30 23.25
C ASP A 264 -9.94 -4.84 22.11
N PHE A 265 -9.03 -5.79 22.41
CA PHE A 265 -8.20 -6.43 21.38
C PHE A 265 -9.05 -7.11 20.29
N SER A 266 -10.12 -7.81 20.66
CA SER A 266 -11.01 -8.44 19.68
C SER A 266 -11.76 -7.42 18.82
N ALA A 267 -12.07 -6.23 19.35
CA ALA A 267 -12.67 -5.16 18.58
C ALA A 267 -11.66 -4.55 17.59
N GLN A 268 -10.43 -4.28 18.04
CA GLN A 268 -9.35 -3.79 17.18
C GLN A 268 -9.03 -4.78 16.05
N LEU A 269 -8.93 -6.07 16.37
CA LEU A 269 -8.69 -7.14 15.39
C LEU A 269 -9.81 -7.23 14.36
N TRP A 270 -11.08 -7.07 14.77
CA TRP A 270 -12.19 -7.04 13.81
C TRP A 270 -12.12 -5.82 12.88
N THR A 271 -11.84 -4.62 13.41
CA THR A 271 -11.65 -3.42 12.58
C THR A 271 -10.51 -3.58 11.57
N GLU A 272 -9.42 -4.24 11.96
CA GLU A 272 -8.34 -4.57 11.03
C GLU A 272 -8.82 -5.54 9.93
N ILE A 273 -9.56 -6.60 10.27
CA ILE A 273 -10.13 -7.53 9.28
C ILE A 273 -11.09 -6.83 8.31
N GLU A 274 -11.88 -5.85 8.79
CA GLU A 274 -12.78 -5.08 7.93
C GLU A 274 -12.01 -4.28 6.87
N SER A 275 -10.80 -3.80 7.18
CA SER A 275 -9.96 -3.07 6.22
C SER A 275 -9.39 -3.94 5.09
N TRP A 276 -9.37 -5.26 5.26
CA TRP A 276 -8.89 -6.22 4.27
C TRP A 276 -9.89 -6.48 3.15
N TYR A 277 -11.16 -6.20 3.42
CA TYR A 277 -12.25 -6.31 2.46
C TYR A 277 -12.50 -4.95 1.80
N ARG A 278 -12.53 -4.91 0.46
CA ARG A 278 -12.63 -3.67 -0.31
C ARG A 278 -13.69 -3.82 -1.39
N ASP A 279 -14.81 -3.13 -1.22
CA ASP A 279 -15.87 -3.02 -2.24
C ASP A 279 -15.50 -1.99 -3.33
N ASP A 280 -14.60 -1.06 -3.02
CA ASP A 280 -14.18 0.06 -3.86
C ASP A 280 -13.06 -0.33 -4.85
N ASP A 281 -12.15 -1.20 -4.42
CA ASP A 281 -11.04 -1.69 -5.24
C ASP A 281 -10.77 -3.16 -4.96
N TYR A 282 -11.47 -4.02 -5.70
CA TYR A 282 -11.35 -5.47 -5.57
C TYR A 282 -9.93 -5.96 -5.88
N SER A 283 -9.13 -5.27 -6.71
CA SER A 283 -7.77 -5.67 -7.07
C SER A 283 -6.79 -5.68 -5.88
N LEU A 284 -7.13 -4.96 -4.81
CA LEU A 284 -6.35 -4.90 -3.57
C LEU A 284 -7.01 -5.66 -2.41
N SER A 285 -8.14 -6.33 -2.64
CA SER A 285 -8.85 -7.03 -1.57
C SER A 285 -8.14 -8.34 -1.18
N LEU A 286 -7.99 -8.52 0.13
CA LEU A 286 -7.37 -9.70 0.74
C LEU A 286 -8.40 -10.75 1.18
N LEU A 287 -9.70 -10.48 1.00
CA LEU A 287 -10.80 -11.32 1.45
C LEU A 287 -11.88 -11.43 0.37
N ALA A 288 -12.29 -12.65 0.05
CA ALA A 288 -13.47 -12.86 -0.78
C ALA A 288 -14.74 -12.51 0.01
N PRO A 289 -15.79 -11.95 -0.63
CA PRO A 289 -17.02 -11.55 0.06
C PRO A 289 -17.65 -12.66 0.92
N ALA A 290 -17.65 -13.90 0.42
CA ALA A 290 -18.19 -15.05 1.14
C ALA A 290 -17.41 -15.38 2.42
N VAL A 291 -16.07 -15.27 2.37
CA VAL A 291 -15.19 -15.47 3.53
C VAL A 291 -15.36 -14.35 4.54
N TYR A 292 -15.40 -13.08 4.08
CA TYR A 292 -15.68 -11.94 4.94
C TYR A 292 -17.01 -12.13 5.71
N GLY A 293 -18.08 -12.52 5.01
CA GLY A 293 -19.37 -12.80 5.63
C GLY A 293 -19.33 -13.94 6.65
N GLN A 294 -18.55 -15.00 6.40
CA GLN A 294 -18.38 -16.10 7.35
C GLN A 294 -17.53 -15.69 8.56
N LEU A 295 -16.43 -14.97 8.36
CA LEU A 295 -15.62 -14.43 9.45
C LEU A 295 -16.47 -13.56 10.38
N LYS A 296 -17.30 -12.66 9.83
CA LYS A 296 -18.25 -11.84 10.61
C LYS A 296 -19.19 -12.69 11.47
N ARG A 297 -19.75 -13.76 10.90
CA ARG A 297 -20.64 -14.68 11.64
C ARG A 297 -19.94 -15.39 12.79
N GLU A 298 -18.68 -15.77 12.64
CA GLU A 298 -17.90 -16.44 13.69
C GLU A 298 -17.34 -15.45 14.73
N PHE A 299 -16.97 -14.23 14.32
CA PHE A 299 -16.41 -13.22 15.21
C PHE A 299 -17.45 -12.61 16.16
N ASN A 300 -18.69 -12.45 15.71
CA ASN A 300 -19.75 -11.85 16.53
C ASN A 300 -20.00 -12.64 17.84
N PRO A 301 -20.23 -13.96 17.83
CA PRO A 301 -20.33 -14.76 19.06
C PRO A 301 -19.08 -14.71 19.93
N LEU A 302 -17.87 -14.69 19.33
CA LEU A 302 -16.62 -14.56 20.08
C LEU A 302 -16.58 -13.24 20.86
N ARG A 303 -16.87 -12.12 20.20
CA ARG A 303 -16.90 -10.80 20.84
C ARG A 303 -17.95 -10.71 21.95
N SER A 304 -19.14 -11.29 21.73
CA SER A 304 -20.19 -11.36 22.76
C SER A 304 -19.73 -12.19 23.96
N ALA A 305 -19.07 -13.32 23.75
CA ALA A 305 -18.53 -14.14 24.84
C ALA A 305 -17.43 -13.41 25.63
N LEU A 306 -16.56 -12.67 24.96
CA LEU A 306 -15.51 -11.86 25.59
C LEU A 306 -16.10 -10.73 26.43
N ALA A 307 -17.10 -10.00 25.90
CA ALA A 307 -17.81 -8.96 26.65
C ALA A 307 -18.55 -9.50 27.88
N ALA A 308 -19.11 -10.71 27.77
CA ALA A 308 -19.74 -11.42 28.89
C ALA A 308 -18.74 -12.13 29.82
N LYS A 309 -17.42 -12.01 29.58
CA LYS A 309 -16.34 -12.69 30.32
C LYS A 309 -16.48 -14.22 30.38
N GLN A 310 -17.08 -14.83 29.35
CA GLN A 310 -17.29 -16.27 29.24
C GLN A 310 -16.09 -16.94 28.56
N THR A 311 -15.01 -17.18 29.32
CA THR A 311 -13.73 -17.68 28.78
C THR A 311 -13.87 -18.98 27.97
N GLY A 312 -14.64 -19.96 28.45
CA GLY A 312 -14.84 -21.22 27.73
C GLY A 312 -15.54 -21.04 26.38
N ALA A 313 -16.55 -20.16 26.32
CA ALA A 313 -17.25 -19.85 25.07
C ALA A 313 -16.34 -19.06 24.10
N ALA A 314 -15.51 -18.15 24.61
CA ALA A 314 -14.53 -17.42 23.82
C ALA A 314 -13.45 -18.35 23.24
N GLN A 315 -12.90 -19.27 24.05
CA GLN A 315 -11.94 -20.27 23.59
C GLN A 315 -12.53 -21.18 22.50
N ALA A 316 -13.78 -21.61 22.66
CA ALA A 316 -14.49 -22.38 21.63
C ALA A 316 -14.68 -21.56 20.33
N GLY A 317 -14.98 -20.27 20.43
CA GLY A 317 -15.06 -19.37 19.28
C GLY A 317 -13.74 -19.22 18.53
N ILE A 318 -12.63 -19.05 19.27
CA ILE A 318 -11.28 -18.97 18.68
C ILE A 318 -10.92 -20.29 17.97
N ALA A 319 -11.19 -21.44 18.59
CA ALA A 319 -10.93 -22.74 17.99
C ALA A 319 -11.73 -22.97 16.69
N ARG A 320 -12.99 -22.51 16.63
CA ARG A 320 -13.79 -22.56 15.40
C ARG A 320 -13.19 -21.70 14.30
N LEU A 321 -12.77 -20.47 14.61
CA LEU A 321 -12.11 -19.58 13.64
C LEU A 321 -10.81 -20.18 13.11
N LEU A 322 -9.96 -20.72 13.99
CA LEU A 322 -8.71 -21.39 13.57
C LEU A 322 -8.98 -22.61 12.67
N THR A 323 -9.99 -23.41 13.00
CA THR A 323 -10.41 -24.56 12.18
C THR A 323 -10.94 -24.12 10.82
N TYR A 324 -11.74 -23.05 10.79
CA TYR A 324 -12.25 -22.49 9.54
C TYR A 324 -11.11 -21.97 8.66
N LEU A 325 -10.13 -21.27 9.24
CA LEU A 325 -8.96 -20.78 8.50
C LEU A 325 -8.16 -21.93 7.89
N ALA A 326 -7.92 -23.00 8.66
CA ALA A 326 -7.23 -24.19 8.16
C ALA A 326 -7.98 -24.92 7.03
N HIS A 327 -9.30 -24.71 6.90
CA HIS A 327 -10.10 -25.28 5.81
C HIS A 327 -10.03 -24.48 4.51
N ILE A 328 -9.86 -23.16 4.61
CA ILE A 328 -9.87 -22.25 3.45
C ILE A 328 -8.47 -21.89 2.95
N THR A 329 -7.43 -22.20 3.72
CA THR A 329 -6.04 -22.14 3.28
C THR A 329 -5.57 -23.51 2.79
N ALA A 330 -4.48 -23.55 2.02
CA ALA A 330 -3.89 -24.84 1.64
C ALA A 330 -3.37 -25.58 2.90
N PRO A 331 -3.36 -26.93 2.88
CA PRO A 331 -2.77 -27.71 3.95
C PRO A 331 -1.36 -27.24 4.29
N ASP A 332 -1.08 -27.07 5.58
CA ASP A 332 0.19 -26.62 6.14
C ASP A 332 0.68 -25.22 5.72
N SER A 333 -0.07 -24.52 4.86
CA SER A 333 0.35 -23.20 4.37
C SER A 333 0.26 -22.13 5.45
N VAL A 334 -0.79 -22.18 6.27
CA VAL A 334 -0.97 -21.30 7.43
C VAL A 334 -1.39 -22.16 8.60
N THR A 335 -0.41 -22.48 9.44
CA THR A 335 -0.58 -23.14 10.71
C THR A 335 -0.24 -22.16 11.80
N PRO A 336 -0.69 -22.38 13.03
CA PRO A 336 -0.37 -21.39 14.02
C PRO A 336 1.04 -21.54 14.62
N GLU A 337 1.79 -22.58 14.23
CA GLU A 337 3.25 -22.67 14.40
C GLU A 337 4.00 -21.77 13.42
N ASN A 338 3.47 -21.58 12.20
CA ASN A 338 4.08 -20.74 11.16
C ASN A 338 3.37 -19.40 10.94
N ALA A 339 2.45 -18.99 11.83
CA ALA A 339 1.66 -17.77 11.67
C ALA A 339 2.49 -16.48 11.59
N GLY A 340 3.74 -16.51 12.04
CA GLY A 340 4.70 -15.41 11.84
C GLY A 340 5.74 -15.66 10.74
N GLN A 341 5.67 -16.76 9.99
CA GLN A 341 6.75 -17.17 9.08
C GLN A 341 6.19 -17.48 7.70
N GLU A 342 6.23 -16.50 6.80
CA GLU A 342 5.93 -16.79 5.40
C GLU A 342 7.06 -17.62 4.78
N GLN A 343 6.70 -18.79 4.26
CA GLN A 343 7.66 -19.75 3.73
C GLN A 343 8.01 -19.51 2.27
N ALA A 344 7.12 -18.82 1.53
CA ALA A 344 7.27 -18.51 0.11
C ALA A 344 7.31 -17.00 -0.11
N ASP A 345 7.90 -16.60 -1.23
CA ASP A 345 7.87 -15.20 -1.66
C ASP A 345 6.45 -14.83 -2.10
N ILE A 346 6.10 -13.56 -1.93
CA ILE A 346 4.85 -12.94 -2.33
C ILE A 346 5.10 -12.23 -3.66
N PRO A 347 4.36 -12.58 -4.71
CA PRO A 347 4.33 -11.81 -5.94
C PRO A 347 3.41 -10.59 -5.78
N PRO A 348 3.64 -9.51 -6.55
CA PRO A 348 2.75 -8.35 -6.55
C PRO A 348 1.31 -8.74 -6.88
N PHE A 349 0.35 -7.96 -6.38
CA PHE A 349 -1.04 -8.17 -6.72
C PHE A 349 -1.28 -8.12 -8.23
N ALA A 350 -2.21 -8.96 -8.69
CA ALA A 350 -2.75 -8.87 -10.03
C ALA A 350 -3.44 -7.51 -10.18
N THR A 351 -3.01 -6.71 -11.15
CA THR A 351 -3.47 -5.34 -11.33
C THR A 351 -4.89 -5.22 -11.89
N THR A 352 -5.52 -6.35 -12.21
CA THR A 352 -6.81 -6.42 -12.91
C THR A 352 -7.87 -7.26 -12.20
N ARG A 353 -7.52 -8.04 -11.17
CA ARG A 353 -8.43 -8.95 -10.46
C ARG A 353 -8.09 -9.05 -8.99
N ALA A 354 -9.08 -9.38 -8.16
CA ALA A 354 -8.86 -9.63 -6.75
C ALA A 354 -7.91 -10.84 -6.57
N PRO A 355 -6.80 -10.70 -5.81
CA PRO A 355 -5.81 -11.77 -5.62
C PRO A 355 -6.41 -13.08 -5.11
N VAL A 356 -7.43 -12.97 -4.25
CA VAL A 356 -8.12 -14.10 -3.60
C VAL A 356 -9.22 -14.74 -4.44
N ALA A 357 -9.59 -14.12 -5.56
CA ALA A 357 -10.59 -14.61 -6.50
C ALA A 357 -9.97 -14.93 -7.88
N ASP A 358 -8.68 -14.67 -8.06
CA ASP A 358 -7.98 -14.96 -9.31
C ASP A 358 -7.68 -16.46 -9.41
N PRO A 359 -8.30 -17.19 -10.36
CA PRO A 359 -8.07 -18.62 -10.53
C PRO A 359 -6.63 -18.92 -10.97
N ASP A 360 -5.95 -17.94 -11.57
CA ASP A 360 -4.57 -18.01 -12.03
C ASP A 360 -3.58 -17.44 -10.99
N SER A 361 -4.07 -17.11 -9.78
CA SER A 361 -3.22 -16.63 -8.68
C SER A 361 -2.09 -17.64 -8.44
N PRO A 362 -0.82 -17.19 -8.48
CA PRO A 362 0.33 -18.08 -8.23
C PRO A 362 0.31 -18.67 -6.82
N ASP A 363 -0.47 -18.10 -5.90
CA ASP A 363 -0.68 -18.65 -4.57
C ASP A 363 -1.97 -19.48 -4.54
N ALA A 364 -1.88 -20.75 -4.95
CA ALA A 364 -2.99 -21.71 -4.93
C ALA A 364 -3.62 -21.91 -3.53
N ALA A 365 -2.94 -21.44 -2.47
CA ALA A 365 -3.44 -21.44 -1.09
C ALA A 365 -4.48 -20.35 -0.79
N THR A 366 -4.76 -19.44 -1.73
CA THR A 366 -5.56 -18.21 -1.48
C THR A 366 -7.03 -18.31 -1.92
N ARG A 367 -7.66 -19.49 -1.81
CA ARG A 367 -9.09 -19.68 -2.15
C ARG A 367 -10.01 -19.02 -1.10
N GLY A 368 -10.02 -17.69 -1.07
CA GLY A 368 -10.94 -16.85 -0.31
C GLY A 368 -10.31 -15.91 0.73
N ILE A 369 -9.07 -16.16 1.18
CA ILE A 369 -8.28 -15.24 2.01
C ILE A 369 -6.84 -15.21 1.52
N HIS A 370 -6.24 -14.02 1.49
CA HIS A 370 -4.84 -13.88 1.10
C HIS A 370 -3.94 -14.45 2.21
N ARG A 371 -2.84 -15.11 1.82
CA ARG A 371 -1.96 -15.84 2.75
C ARG A 371 -1.45 -14.96 3.90
N VAL A 372 -0.97 -13.76 3.60
CA VAL A 372 -0.52 -12.76 4.61
C VAL A 372 -1.61 -12.45 5.65
N ALA A 373 -2.85 -12.24 5.20
CA ALA A 373 -3.99 -11.96 6.07
C ALA A 373 -4.36 -13.16 6.94
N ALA A 374 -4.29 -14.37 6.37
CA ALA A 374 -4.45 -15.59 7.14
C ALA A 374 -3.36 -15.74 8.21
N HIS A 375 -2.07 -15.49 7.90
CA HIS A 375 -0.99 -15.49 8.88
C HIS A 375 -1.23 -14.49 10.01
N ALA A 376 -1.56 -13.23 9.69
CA ALA A 376 -1.88 -12.22 10.68
C ALA A 376 -3.05 -12.66 11.59
N LEU A 377 -4.15 -13.15 11.00
CA LEU A 377 -5.32 -13.56 11.77
C LEU A 377 -5.04 -14.76 12.67
N VAL A 378 -4.37 -15.78 12.15
CA VAL A 378 -3.99 -16.98 12.92
C VAL A 378 -3.06 -16.61 14.07
N PHE A 379 -2.09 -15.72 13.85
CA PHE A 379 -1.18 -15.24 14.89
C PHE A 379 -1.96 -14.55 16.02
N ASN A 380 -2.83 -13.60 15.68
CA ASN A 380 -3.61 -12.84 16.64
C ASN A 380 -4.62 -13.69 17.41
N LEU A 381 -5.25 -14.67 16.76
CA LEU A 381 -6.16 -15.61 17.42
C LEU A 381 -5.43 -16.50 18.43
N ARG A 382 -4.22 -16.99 18.09
CA ARG A 382 -3.36 -17.71 19.05
C ARG A 382 -2.93 -16.82 20.20
N TYR A 383 -2.53 -15.58 19.93
CA TYR A 383 -2.17 -14.63 20.98
C TYR A 383 -3.33 -14.41 21.96
N LEU A 384 -4.54 -14.17 21.44
CA LEU A 384 -5.75 -14.05 22.26
C LEU A 384 -6.03 -15.32 23.07
N GLN A 385 -5.91 -16.49 22.46
CA GLN A 385 -6.10 -17.79 23.13
C GLN A 385 -5.12 -17.97 24.30
N GLN A 386 -3.83 -17.66 24.08
CA GLN A 386 -2.78 -17.75 25.11
C GLN A 386 -3.06 -16.80 26.28
N ARG A 387 -3.43 -15.55 25.99
CA ARG A 387 -3.74 -14.54 27.03
C ARG A 387 -4.99 -14.87 27.84
N LEU A 388 -5.97 -15.56 27.24
CA LEU A 388 -7.15 -16.06 27.96
C LEU A 388 -6.84 -17.25 28.87
N ALA A 389 -5.84 -18.08 28.53
CA ALA A 389 -5.42 -19.22 29.33
C ALA A 389 -4.49 -18.84 30.49
N SER A 390 -3.80 -17.70 30.40
CA SER A 390 -2.90 -17.18 31.45
C SER A 390 -3.61 -16.35 32.52
N ARG A 391 -4.94 -16.33 32.54
CA ARG A 391 -5.82 -15.64 33.50
C ARG A 391 -6.60 -16.67 34.28
#